data_AF-A0A4Y2UTT8-F1
#
_entry.id   AF-A0A4Y2UTT8-F1
#
_cell.length_a   1.000
_cell.length_b   1.000
_cell.length_c   1.000
_cell.angle_alpha   90.00
_cell.angle_beta   90.00
_cell.angle_gamma   90.00
#
_symmetry.space_group_name_H-M   'P 1'
#
loop_
_entity.id
_entity.type
_entity.pdbx_description
1 polymer ?
#
loop_
_entity_poly.entity_id
_entity_poly.type
_entity_poly.pdbx_seq_one_letter_code
_entity_poly.pdbx_strand_id
1 'polypeptide(L)'
;KICACRKLTKRHIEVSGLKKMNVKLAAQVLSHSVAAALSLYVGKENFDSKASETAQFVYNMDKIFDSVNARSRKHEKKEMCAATGNSGHLELWKEKIAWIEKWHIRSSKTGRKIYAACKIGWLITLKAFIGISEYLLQKIKFIITSRFSQDVLENTFSSIRRRGGFRDNPDCNEFRHTIQKVIITNFLKQSSNKNCQDDDAYSLIDFSCFNKKELLDIISSEDSATESEQHDEDSLHLNTLDSVEENVLSYIS
;
A
#
# COMPACT_ATOMS: atom_id res chain seq x y z
N LYS A 1 -23.19 -12.32 26.73
CA LYS A 1 -22.05 -11.40 27.01
C LYS A 1 -21.72 -10.63 25.74
N ILE A 2 -21.87 -9.30 25.75
CA ILE A 2 -21.46 -8.44 24.63
C ILE A 2 -19.96 -8.17 24.79
N CYS A 3 -19.15 -8.55 23.79
CA CYS A 3 -17.71 -8.27 23.77
C CYS A 3 -17.45 -7.01 22.95
N ALA A 4 -16.69 -6.05 23.52
CA ALA A 4 -16.33 -4.80 22.85
C ALA A 4 -15.31 -5.01 21.70
N CYS A 5 -14.44 -6.02 21.80
CA CYS A 5 -13.42 -6.36 20.80
C CYS A 5 -13.73 -7.69 20.08
N ARG A 6 -14.75 -7.74 19.24
CA ARG A 6 -15.14 -8.99 18.54
C ARG A 6 -14.13 -9.50 17.52
N LYS A 7 -13.27 -8.62 16.99
CA LYS A 7 -12.29 -8.96 15.96
C LYS A 7 -11.04 -9.63 16.54
N LEU A 8 -10.70 -9.37 17.80
CA LEU A 8 -9.51 -9.91 18.44
C LEU A 8 -9.74 -11.36 18.86
N THR A 9 -8.79 -12.20 18.49
CA THR A 9 -8.74 -13.63 18.82
C THR A 9 -7.33 -13.99 19.26
N LYS A 10 -7.11 -15.19 19.81
CA LYS A 10 -5.76 -15.66 20.19
C LYS A 10 -4.72 -15.49 19.06
N ARG A 11 -5.14 -15.61 17.80
CA ARG A 11 -4.30 -15.42 16.61
C ARG A 11 -3.65 -14.03 16.51
N HIS A 12 -4.22 -13.02 17.16
CA HIS A 12 -3.72 -11.64 17.16
C HIS A 12 -2.60 -11.42 18.18
N ILE A 13 -2.55 -12.25 19.23
CA ILE A 13 -1.57 -12.14 20.32
C ILE A 13 -0.46 -13.19 20.13
N GLU A 14 -0.84 -14.42 19.80
CA GLU A 14 0.06 -15.54 19.56
C GLU A 14 0.50 -15.56 18.09
N VAL A 15 1.37 -14.61 17.73
CA VAL A 15 1.86 -14.44 16.36
C VAL A 15 3.02 -15.40 16.07
N SER A 16 2.75 -16.48 15.33
CA SER A 16 3.75 -17.48 14.93
C SER A 16 3.67 -17.84 13.43
N GLY A 17 4.81 -18.24 12.86
CA GLY A 17 4.92 -18.66 11.46
C GLY A 17 4.41 -17.61 10.46
N LEU A 18 3.64 -18.06 9.47
CA LEU A 18 3.05 -17.24 8.40
C LEU A 18 2.14 -16.10 8.91
N LYS A 19 1.63 -16.18 10.15
CA LYS A 19 0.80 -15.11 10.74
C LYS A 19 1.57 -13.81 10.93
N LYS A 20 2.90 -13.86 11.03
CA LYS A 20 3.77 -12.67 11.17
C LYS A 20 3.72 -11.76 9.95
N MET A 21 3.44 -12.31 8.77
CA MET A 21 3.33 -11.56 7.52
C MET A 21 1.90 -11.05 7.26
N ASN A 22 0.94 -11.37 8.14
CA ASN A 22 -0.44 -11.01 7.92
C ASN A 22 -0.74 -9.61 8.47
N VAL A 23 -0.61 -8.61 7.60
CA VAL A 23 -0.86 -7.19 7.91
C VAL A 23 -2.28 -6.98 8.47
N LYS A 24 -3.27 -7.77 8.03
CA LYS A 24 -4.65 -7.66 8.54
C LYS A 24 -4.74 -7.91 10.04
N LEU A 25 -4.00 -8.88 10.57
CA LEU A 25 -3.99 -9.15 12.02
C LEU A 25 -3.39 -7.97 12.78
N ALA A 26 -2.28 -7.41 12.28
CA ALA A 26 -1.64 -6.25 12.89
C ALA A 26 -2.55 -5.01 12.87
N ALA A 27 -3.16 -4.71 11.71
CA ALA A 27 -4.09 -3.60 11.55
C ALA A 27 -5.33 -3.75 12.45
N GLN A 28 -5.83 -4.97 12.66
CA GLN A 28 -6.94 -5.23 13.57
C GLN A 28 -6.58 -4.99 15.04
N VAL A 29 -5.35 -5.35 15.46
CA VAL A 29 -4.83 -5.04 16.81
C VAL A 29 -4.73 -3.53 17.00
N LEU A 30 -4.17 -2.84 16.02
CA LEU A 30 -3.92 -1.40 16.07
C LEU A 30 -5.09 -0.59 15.49
N SER A 31 -6.35 -0.96 15.82
CA SER A 31 -7.53 -0.32 15.24
C SER A 31 -8.28 0.61 16.19
N HIS A 32 -9.03 1.56 15.63
CA HIS A 32 -9.90 2.46 16.37
C HIS A 32 -10.84 1.71 17.34
N SER A 33 -11.42 0.59 16.89
CA SER A 33 -12.32 -0.21 17.72
C SER A 33 -11.64 -0.81 18.95
N VAL A 34 -10.35 -1.15 18.84
CA VAL A 34 -9.57 -1.67 19.97
C VAL A 34 -9.19 -0.54 20.92
N ALA A 35 -8.78 0.63 20.41
CA ALA A 35 -8.55 1.81 21.24
C ALA A 35 -9.81 2.20 22.04
N ALA A 36 -10.96 2.29 21.37
CA ALA A 36 -12.23 2.64 22.01
C ALA A 36 -12.65 1.63 23.09
N ALA A 37 -12.46 0.33 22.82
CA ALA A 37 -12.74 -0.71 23.80
C ALA A 37 -11.82 -0.60 25.03
N LEU A 38 -10.51 -0.39 24.82
CA LEU A 38 -9.56 -0.18 25.92
C LEU A 38 -9.97 1.02 26.79
N SER A 39 -10.31 2.16 26.17
CA SER A 39 -10.78 3.34 26.90
C SER A 39 -12.06 3.08 27.69
N LEU A 40 -13.02 2.32 27.13
CA LEU A 40 -14.24 1.94 27.81
C LEU A 40 -13.96 1.08 29.05
N TYR A 41 -13.05 0.10 28.93
CA TYR A 41 -12.69 -0.75 30.06
C TYR A 41 -11.96 0.02 31.17
N VAL A 42 -11.06 0.93 30.82
CA VAL A 42 -10.38 1.82 31.79
C VAL A 42 -11.38 2.66 32.59
N GLY A 43 -12.46 3.14 31.95
CA GLY A 43 -13.46 3.96 32.62
C GLY A 43 -14.50 3.18 33.44
N LYS A 44 -14.72 1.90 33.14
CA LYS A 44 -15.75 1.07 33.81
C LYS A 44 -15.21 0.16 34.90
N GLU A 45 -14.06 -0.43 34.66
CA GLU A 45 -13.37 -1.31 35.59
C GLU A 45 -12.12 -0.54 36.01
N ASN A 46 -11.77 -0.46 37.30
CA ASN A 46 -10.56 0.22 37.80
C ASN A 46 -9.29 -0.44 37.22
N PHE A 47 -9.04 -0.23 35.93
CA PHE A 47 -7.98 -0.84 35.14
C PHE A 47 -6.71 -0.01 35.29
N ASP A 48 -5.55 -0.65 35.11
CA ASP A 48 -4.24 0.02 35.18
C ASP A 48 -4.22 1.27 34.28
N SER A 49 -3.71 2.38 34.79
CA SER A 49 -3.57 3.65 34.05
C SER A 49 -2.78 3.46 32.74
N LYS A 50 -1.88 2.46 32.69
CA LYS A 50 -1.17 2.06 31.46
C LYS A 50 -2.08 1.63 30.32
N ALA A 51 -3.29 1.13 30.60
CA ALA A 51 -4.25 0.76 29.58
C ALA A 51 -4.78 2.00 28.84
N SER A 52 -4.88 3.15 29.52
CA SER A 52 -5.23 4.43 28.88
C SER A 52 -4.14 4.89 27.92
N GLU A 53 -2.87 4.79 28.32
CA GLU A 53 -1.73 5.12 27.46
C GLU A 53 -1.67 4.20 26.24
N THR A 54 -1.96 2.90 26.44
CA THR A 54 -2.03 1.91 25.35
C THR A 54 -3.17 2.23 24.38
N ALA A 55 -4.35 2.60 24.89
CA ALA A 55 -5.48 3.02 24.05
C ALA A 55 -5.10 4.21 23.16
N GLN A 56 -4.44 5.22 23.74
CA GLN A 56 -3.98 6.40 23.01
C GLN A 56 -2.91 6.05 21.97
N PHE A 57 -1.98 5.15 22.29
CA PHE A 57 -1.00 4.65 21.32
C PHE A 57 -1.67 3.95 20.14
N VAL A 58 -2.60 3.03 20.42
CA VAL A 58 -3.36 2.29 19.39
C VAL A 58 -4.14 3.25 18.50
N TYR A 59 -4.79 4.25 19.09
CA TYR A 59 -5.53 5.28 18.35
C TYR A 59 -4.62 6.10 17.43
N ASN A 60 -3.45 6.51 17.91
CA ASN A 60 -2.50 7.26 17.09
C ASN A 60 -1.94 6.39 15.94
N MET A 61 -1.65 5.11 16.21
CA MET A 61 -1.19 4.17 15.19
C MET A 61 -2.24 3.94 14.10
N ASP A 62 -3.49 3.73 14.50
CA ASP A 62 -4.64 3.59 13.61
C ASP A 62 -4.79 4.80 12.67
N LYS A 63 -4.65 6.02 13.21
CA LYS A 63 -4.68 7.25 12.41
C LYS A 63 -3.55 7.37 11.41
N ILE A 64 -2.30 7.16 11.84
CA ILE A 64 -1.16 7.30 10.91
C ILE A 64 -1.24 6.24 9.81
N PHE A 65 -1.59 5.00 10.16
CA PHE A 65 -1.66 3.90 9.20
C PHE A 65 -2.74 4.16 8.15
N ASP A 66 -3.92 4.60 8.55
CA ASP A 66 -5.00 4.91 7.62
C ASP A 66 -4.65 6.10 6.71
N SER A 67 -4.01 7.14 7.27
CA SER A 67 -3.60 8.34 6.52
C SER A 67 -2.62 8.08 5.38
N VAL A 68 -1.83 7.00 5.47
CA VAL A 68 -0.85 6.60 4.44
C VAL A 68 -1.34 5.42 3.60
N ASN A 69 -2.59 4.97 3.78
CA ASN A 69 -3.17 3.82 3.09
C ASN A 69 -4.60 4.09 2.59
N ALA A 70 -4.92 5.34 2.28
CA ALA A 70 -6.22 5.73 1.73
C ALA A 70 -6.35 5.20 0.30
N ARG A 71 -7.47 4.53 0.01
CA ARG A 71 -7.80 3.92 -1.29
C ARG A 71 -8.88 4.67 -2.08
N SER A 72 -9.54 5.63 -1.43
CA SER A 72 -10.74 6.26 -1.98
C SER A 72 -10.71 7.77 -1.77
N ARG A 73 -11.36 8.52 -2.66
CA ARG A 73 -11.46 9.98 -2.56
C ARG A 73 -12.23 10.42 -1.31
N LYS A 74 -13.27 9.68 -0.94
CA LYS A 74 -14.15 9.97 0.18
C LYS A 74 -14.37 8.72 1.00
N HIS A 75 -14.26 8.86 2.30
CA HIS A 75 -14.50 7.82 3.28
C HIS A 75 -15.12 8.47 4.54
N GLU A 76 -15.87 7.71 5.33
CA GLU A 76 -16.45 8.20 6.60
C GLU A 76 -15.36 8.67 7.57
N LYS A 77 -14.27 7.91 7.64
CA LYS A 77 -13.03 8.24 8.34
C LYS A 77 -12.15 9.15 7.49
N LYS A 78 -11.87 10.36 7.99
CA LYS A 78 -11.09 11.40 7.30
C LYS A 78 -9.69 10.93 6.90
N GLU A 79 -9.04 10.16 7.77
CA GLU A 79 -7.70 9.62 7.51
C GLU A 79 -7.70 8.57 6.37
N MET A 80 -8.84 8.01 5.97
CA MET A 80 -8.91 7.09 4.82
C MET A 80 -9.43 7.76 3.53
N CYS A 81 -9.60 9.08 3.56
CA CYS A 81 -9.84 9.87 2.35
C CYS A 81 -8.51 10.16 1.64
N ALA A 82 -8.59 10.46 0.35
CA ALA A 82 -7.45 10.99 -0.38
C ALA A 82 -6.88 12.26 0.31
N ALA A 83 -5.56 12.40 0.27
CA ALA A 83 -4.90 13.60 0.73
C ALA A 83 -5.21 14.75 -0.23
N THR A 84 -5.68 15.87 0.31
CA THR A 84 -5.94 17.13 -0.39
C THR A 84 -5.38 18.30 0.41
N GLY A 85 -5.28 19.48 -0.20
CA GLY A 85 -4.79 20.69 0.49
C GLY A 85 -5.57 21.04 1.77
N ASN A 86 -6.84 20.63 1.88
CA ASN A 86 -7.71 20.93 3.02
C ASN A 86 -8.11 19.67 3.83
N SER A 87 -7.47 18.53 3.57
CA SER A 87 -7.86 17.25 4.16
C SER A 87 -7.40 17.07 5.62
N GLY A 88 -6.50 17.92 6.11
CA GLY A 88 -5.90 17.79 7.46
C GLY A 88 -4.76 16.76 7.55
N HIS A 89 -4.39 16.11 6.43
CA HIS A 89 -3.33 15.10 6.41
C HIS A 89 -1.95 15.69 6.75
N LEU A 90 -1.65 16.88 6.25
CA LEU A 90 -0.35 17.52 6.44
C LEU A 90 -0.12 17.87 7.92
N GLU A 91 -1.14 18.42 8.57
CA GLU A 91 -1.15 18.73 10.00
C GLU A 91 -1.03 17.45 10.83
N LEU A 92 -1.79 16.41 10.47
CA LEU A 92 -1.72 15.10 11.12
C LEU A 92 -0.29 14.55 11.02
N TRP A 93 0.33 14.52 9.85
CA TRP A 93 1.68 13.98 9.68
C TRP A 93 2.72 14.77 10.46
N LYS A 94 2.66 16.11 10.46
CA LYS A 94 3.54 16.98 11.25
C LYS A 94 3.39 16.70 12.76
N GLU A 95 2.16 16.60 13.26
CA GLU A 95 1.85 16.25 14.65
C GLU A 95 2.43 14.87 15.01
N LYS A 96 2.25 13.88 14.14
CA LYS A 96 2.64 12.50 14.41
C LYS A 96 4.14 12.25 14.27
N ILE A 97 4.86 13.00 13.43
CA ILE A 97 6.32 13.03 13.42
C ILE A 97 6.85 13.41 14.81
N ALA A 98 6.38 14.52 15.37
CA ALA A 98 6.81 14.99 16.70
C ALA A 98 6.46 13.97 17.81
N TRP A 99 5.35 13.24 17.66
CA TRP A 99 4.98 12.16 18.56
C TRP A 99 5.90 10.93 18.44
N ILE A 100 6.23 10.49 17.21
CA ILE A 100 7.11 9.34 16.97
C ILE A 100 8.54 9.64 17.42
N GLU A 101 9.04 10.87 17.24
CA GLU A 101 10.37 11.27 17.68
C GLU A 101 10.58 11.01 19.18
N LYS A 102 9.54 11.19 20.00
CA LYS A 102 9.53 10.93 21.45
C LYS A 102 9.55 9.45 21.83
N TRP A 103 9.35 8.52 20.88
CA TRP A 103 9.32 7.10 21.18
C TRP A 103 10.66 6.55 21.68
N HIS A 104 10.59 5.77 22.75
CA HIS A 104 11.71 5.03 23.30
C HIS A 104 11.37 3.54 23.33
N ILE A 105 11.91 2.79 22.37
CA ILE A 105 11.62 1.36 22.24
C ILE A 105 12.62 0.58 23.08
N ARG A 106 12.12 -0.33 23.91
CA ARG A 106 12.89 -1.15 24.84
C ARG A 106 12.61 -2.63 24.63
N SER A 107 13.61 -3.46 24.91
CA SER A 107 13.44 -4.91 24.93
C SER A 107 12.49 -5.31 26.05
N SER A 108 11.49 -6.16 25.74
CA SER A 108 10.70 -6.81 26.79
C SER A 108 11.52 -7.79 27.62
N LYS A 109 12.58 -8.38 27.06
CA LYS A 109 13.45 -9.35 27.75
C LYS A 109 14.49 -8.68 28.63
N THR A 110 15.13 -7.62 28.13
CA THR A 110 16.31 -7.03 28.79
C THR A 110 16.08 -5.62 29.34
N GLY A 111 14.94 -4.97 29.03
CA GLY A 111 14.65 -3.57 29.41
C GLY A 111 15.53 -2.51 28.75
N ARG A 112 16.57 -2.91 28.02
CA ARG A 112 17.51 -2.02 27.34
C ARG A 112 16.86 -1.34 26.15
N LYS A 113 17.29 -0.11 25.87
CA LYS A 113 16.89 0.64 24.67
C LYS A 113 17.32 -0.13 23.43
N ILE A 114 16.41 -0.33 22.50
CA ILE A 114 16.65 -1.00 21.23
C ILE A 114 16.64 0.03 20.11
N TYR A 115 17.55 -0.13 19.16
CA TYR A 115 17.45 0.51 17.86
C TYR A 115 16.35 -0.16 17.04
N ALA A 116 15.29 0.58 16.74
CA ALA A 116 14.14 0.08 15.99
C ALA A 116 14.09 0.73 14.60
N ALA A 117 14.51 0.00 13.57
CA ALA A 117 14.48 0.47 12.20
C ALA A 117 13.08 0.94 11.77
N CYS A 118 12.01 0.31 12.30
CA CYS A 118 10.64 0.71 12.03
C CYS A 118 10.31 2.14 12.49
N LYS A 119 10.92 2.63 13.58
CA LYS A 119 10.74 4.03 14.03
C LYS A 119 11.26 4.99 12.95
N ILE A 120 12.44 4.71 12.42
CA ILE A 120 13.05 5.53 11.36
C ILE A 120 12.24 5.41 10.07
N GLY A 121 11.79 4.21 9.73
CA GLY A 121 10.88 3.99 8.60
C GLY A 121 9.65 4.89 8.67
N TRP A 122 8.93 4.91 9.80
CA TRP A 122 7.78 5.80 9.98
C TRP A 122 8.12 7.28 9.82
N LEU A 123 9.24 7.75 10.39
CA LEU A 123 9.67 9.15 10.25
C LEU A 123 9.97 9.51 8.79
N ILE A 124 10.65 8.62 8.06
CA ILE A 124 10.94 8.81 6.63
C ILE A 124 9.64 8.83 5.83
N THR A 125 8.75 7.86 6.05
CA THR A 125 7.46 7.79 5.35
C THR A 125 6.63 9.05 5.53
N LEU A 126 6.46 9.54 6.77
CA LEU A 126 5.66 10.75 7.02
C LEU A 126 6.30 12.00 6.43
N LYS A 127 7.64 12.15 6.53
CA LYS A 127 8.36 13.27 5.91
C LYS A 127 8.25 13.24 4.38
N ALA A 128 8.35 12.06 3.79
CA ALA A 128 8.17 11.87 2.36
C ALA A 128 6.75 12.23 1.92
N PHE A 129 5.71 11.78 2.64
CA PHE A 129 4.33 12.14 2.32
C PHE A 129 4.05 13.63 2.43
N ILE A 130 4.67 14.34 3.39
CA ILE A 130 4.59 15.81 3.45
C ILE A 130 5.17 16.43 2.17
N GLY A 131 6.42 16.10 1.82
CA GLY A 131 7.07 16.67 0.64
C GLY A 131 6.38 16.32 -0.68
N ILE A 132 5.97 15.05 -0.83
CA ILE A 132 5.21 14.57 -1.99
C ILE A 132 3.88 15.30 -2.10
N SER A 133 3.16 15.49 -0.99
CA SER A 133 1.87 16.18 -1.00
C SER A 133 2.01 17.67 -1.31
N GLU A 134 3.01 18.35 -0.71
CA GLU A 134 3.28 19.76 -0.98
C GLU A 134 3.65 20.01 -2.45
N TYR A 135 4.34 19.07 -3.10
CA TYR A 135 4.68 19.14 -4.51
C TYR A 135 3.51 18.75 -5.43
N LEU A 136 2.94 17.56 -5.25
CA LEU A 136 1.93 17.03 -6.17
C LEU A 136 0.61 17.76 -6.07
N LEU A 137 0.18 18.24 -4.89
CA LEU A 137 -1.11 18.95 -4.77
C LEU A 137 -1.13 20.31 -5.49
N GLN A 138 0.02 20.79 -5.98
CA GLN A 138 0.08 21.93 -6.90
C GLN A 138 -0.33 21.54 -8.34
N LYS A 139 -0.16 20.26 -8.70
CA LYS A 139 -0.44 19.70 -10.04
C LYS A 139 -1.76 18.93 -10.09
N ILE A 140 -2.11 18.19 -9.02
CA ILE A 140 -3.29 17.33 -8.96
C ILE A 140 -4.19 17.68 -7.77
N LYS A 141 -5.49 17.40 -7.88
CA LYS A 141 -6.48 17.81 -6.87
C LYS A 141 -6.42 17.01 -5.57
N PHE A 142 -5.94 15.77 -5.64
CA PHE A 142 -5.90 14.84 -4.52
C PHE A 142 -4.90 13.71 -4.79
N ILE A 143 -4.47 13.01 -3.73
CA ILE A 143 -3.51 11.91 -3.78
C ILE A 143 -4.10 10.69 -3.07
N ILE A 144 -4.07 9.53 -3.73
CA ILE A 144 -4.43 8.24 -3.14
C ILE A 144 -3.19 7.62 -2.50
N THR A 145 -3.07 7.70 -1.18
CA THR A 145 -1.84 7.34 -0.47
C THR A 145 -1.52 5.84 -0.52
N SER A 146 -2.52 4.96 -0.70
CA SER A 146 -2.28 3.53 -0.88
C SER A 146 -1.48 3.18 -2.15
N ARG A 147 -1.44 4.07 -3.16
CA ARG A 147 -0.73 3.85 -4.42
C ARG A 147 0.80 3.93 -4.30
N PHE A 148 1.29 4.43 -3.16
CA PHE A 148 2.71 4.51 -2.82
C PHE A 148 3.21 3.27 -2.06
N SER A 149 2.32 2.30 -1.80
CA SER A 149 2.68 1.03 -1.16
C SER A 149 3.06 -0.03 -2.20
N GLN A 150 3.83 -1.04 -1.75
CA GLN A 150 4.19 -2.19 -2.59
C GLN A 150 3.06 -3.23 -2.68
N ASP A 151 1.92 -3.02 -2.01
CA ASP A 151 0.79 -3.96 -1.99
C ASP A 151 0.34 -4.36 -3.40
N VAL A 152 0.30 -3.41 -4.33
CA VAL A 152 -0.12 -3.65 -5.72
C VAL A 152 0.85 -4.61 -6.44
N LEU A 153 2.14 -4.48 -6.17
CA LEU A 153 3.16 -5.39 -6.67
C LEU A 153 3.05 -6.78 -6.03
N GLU A 154 2.87 -6.85 -4.71
CA GLU A 154 2.67 -8.12 -3.99
C GLU A 154 1.41 -8.87 -4.46
N ASN A 155 0.33 -8.13 -4.73
CA ASN A 155 -0.92 -8.67 -5.28
C ASN A 155 -0.71 -9.19 -6.71
N THR A 156 0.11 -8.51 -7.52
CA THR A 156 0.50 -8.97 -8.85
C THR A 156 1.26 -10.30 -8.76
N PHE A 157 2.29 -10.39 -7.90
CA PHE A 157 3.02 -11.65 -7.70
C PHE A 157 2.13 -12.77 -7.18
N SER A 158 1.20 -12.46 -6.26
CA SER A 158 0.23 -13.44 -5.77
C SER A 158 -0.70 -13.93 -6.88
N SER A 159 -1.11 -13.04 -7.78
CA SER A 159 -1.94 -13.39 -8.94
C SER A 159 -1.18 -14.26 -9.94
N ILE A 160 0.12 -14.00 -10.14
CA ILE A 160 0.99 -14.82 -11.00
C ILE A 160 1.13 -16.22 -10.41
N ARG A 161 1.47 -16.34 -9.11
CA ARG A 161 1.58 -17.65 -8.42
C ARG A 161 0.30 -18.47 -8.53
N ARG A 162 -0.87 -17.86 -8.29
CA ARG A 162 -2.17 -18.55 -8.41
C ARG A 162 -2.44 -19.14 -9.79
N ARG A 163 -1.90 -18.55 -10.86
CA ARG A 163 -2.09 -19.06 -12.23
C ARG A 163 -1.28 -20.32 -12.51
N GLY A 164 -0.26 -20.62 -11.71
CA GLY A 164 0.51 -21.86 -11.76
C GLY A 164 -0.22 -23.08 -11.17
N GLY A 165 -1.44 -22.92 -10.65
CA GLY A 165 -2.21 -24.00 -10.05
C GLY A 165 -1.54 -24.50 -8.76
N PHE A 166 -1.15 -25.79 -8.73
CA PHE A 166 -0.45 -26.38 -7.59
C PHE A 166 1.05 -26.02 -7.51
N ARG A 167 1.58 -25.27 -8.50
CA ARG A 167 2.96 -24.80 -8.52
C ARG A 167 3.05 -23.37 -8.01
N ASP A 168 3.11 -23.21 -6.69
CA ASP A 168 3.19 -21.90 -6.02
C ASP A 168 4.54 -21.18 -6.20
N ASN A 169 5.58 -21.89 -6.61
CA ASN A 169 6.92 -21.35 -6.83
C ASN A 169 7.35 -21.56 -8.30
N PRO A 170 6.93 -20.67 -9.21
CA PRO A 170 7.29 -20.77 -10.62
C PRO A 170 8.79 -20.54 -10.82
N ASP A 171 9.38 -21.22 -11.80
CA ASP A 171 10.72 -20.88 -12.27
C ASP A 171 10.72 -19.59 -13.12
N CYS A 172 11.91 -19.10 -13.50
CA CYS A 172 12.05 -17.86 -14.26
C CYS A 172 11.30 -17.90 -15.61
N ASN A 173 11.27 -19.06 -16.27
CA ASN A 173 10.58 -19.23 -17.55
C ASN A 173 9.06 -19.23 -17.35
N GLU A 174 8.57 -19.97 -16.37
CA GLU A 174 7.14 -20.00 -16.02
C GLU A 174 6.63 -18.61 -15.63
N PHE A 175 7.44 -17.87 -14.86
CA PHE A 175 7.14 -16.50 -14.49
C PHE A 175 7.05 -15.58 -15.72
N ARG A 176 8.05 -15.61 -16.62
CA ARG A 176 8.06 -14.82 -17.87
C ARG A 176 6.81 -15.11 -18.71
N HIS A 177 6.53 -16.39 -18.99
CA HIS A 177 5.36 -16.77 -19.79
C HIS A 177 4.04 -16.37 -19.12
N THR A 178 3.95 -16.46 -17.79
CA THR A 178 2.74 -16.08 -17.07
C THR A 178 2.49 -14.58 -17.14
N ILE A 179 3.55 -13.77 -16.97
CA ILE A 179 3.46 -12.31 -17.16
C ILE A 179 3.05 -11.96 -18.58
N GLN A 180 3.69 -12.52 -19.59
CA GLN A 180 3.33 -12.28 -21.00
C GLN A 180 1.85 -12.60 -21.26
N LYS A 181 1.36 -13.75 -20.76
CA LYS A 181 -0.06 -14.11 -20.85
C LYS A 181 -0.97 -13.11 -20.14
N VAL A 182 -0.61 -12.64 -18.94
CA VAL A 182 -1.39 -11.61 -18.23
C VAL A 182 -1.44 -10.31 -19.03
N ILE A 183 -0.31 -9.87 -19.56
CA ILE A 183 -0.19 -8.68 -20.39
C ILE A 183 -1.11 -8.78 -21.60
N ILE A 184 -0.95 -9.82 -22.42
CA ILE A 184 -1.75 -10.07 -23.62
C ILE A 184 -3.25 -10.15 -23.27
N THR A 185 -3.61 -10.87 -22.20
CA THR A 185 -5.02 -11.01 -21.79
C THR A 185 -5.63 -9.67 -21.39
N ASN A 186 -4.88 -8.82 -20.68
CA ASN A 186 -5.36 -7.49 -20.30
C ASN A 186 -5.52 -6.58 -21.53
N PHE A 187 -4.62 -6.68 -22.52
CA PHE A 187 -4.76 -5.96 -23.80
C PHE A 187 -5.96 -6.41 -24.63
N LEU A 188 -6.21 -7.72 -24.68
CA LEU A 188 -7.31 -8.32 -25.45
C LEU A 188 -8.68 -8.13 -24.77
N LYS A 189 -8.73 -7.74 -23.50
CA LYS A 189 -9.97 -7.28 -22.85
C LYS A 189 -10.39 -5.92 -23.42
N GLN A 190 -11.11 -5.93 -24.54
CA GLN A 190 -11.94 -4.78 -24.93
C GLN A 190 -13.11 -4.65 -23.93
N SER A 191 -13.35 -3.44 -23.42
CA SER A 191 -14.46 -3.16 -22.52
C SER A 191 -15.76 -2.89 -23.29
N SER A 192 -16.85 -3.58 -22.94
CA SER A 192 -18.05 -2.96 -22.36
C SER A 192 -19.11 -4.04 -22.08
N ASN A 193 -19.79 -3.92 -20.93
CA ASN A 193 -20.80 -4.83 -20.37
C ASN A 193 -20.28 -6.13 -19.72
N LYS A 194 -19.90 -6.05 -18.45
CA LYS A 194 -19.85 -7.22 -17.55
C LYS A 194 -20.75 -7.00 -16.34
N ASN A 195 -21.53 -8.02 -16.01
CA ASN A 195 -22.42 -8.09 -14.84
C ASN A 195 -21.71 -8.63 -13.57
N CYS A 196 -20.38 -8.79 -13.59
CA CYS A 196 -19.63 -9.23 -12.40
C CYS A 196 -19.04 -8.03 -11.68
N GLN A 197 -19.25 -7.95 -10.37
CA GLN A 197 -18.62 -6.97 -9.48
C GLN A 197 -17.09 -7.05 -9.61
N ASP A 198 -16.45 -5.88 -9.69
CA ASP A 198 -15.01 -5.76 -9.58
C ASP A 198 -14.59 -6.19 -8.17
N ASP A 199 -13.74 -7.21 -8.07
CA ASP A 199 -12.95 -7.44 -6.87
C ASP A 199 -11.92 -6.31 -6.80
N ASP A 200 -11.77 -5.66 -5.64
CA ASP A 200 -10.87 -4.52 -5.34
C ASP A 200 -9.35 -4.80 -5.57
N ALA A 201 -9.01 -5.85 -6.32
CA ALA A 201 -7.67 -6.20 -6.76
C ALA A 201 -7.27 -5.35 -7.97
N TYR A 202 -6.81 -4.13 -7.71
CA TYR A 202 -6.09 -3.36 -8.72
C TYR A 202 -4.85 -4.15 -9.16
N SER A 203 -4.80 -4.53 -10.43
CA SER A 203 -3.59 -5.06 -11.08
C SER A 203 -2.59 -3.91 -11.24
N LEU A 204 -1.29 -4.15 -11.01
CA LEU A 204 -0.21 -3.18 -11.32
C LEU A 204 -0.25 -2.75 -12.79
N ILE A 205 -0.76 -3.65 -13.62
CA ILE A 205 -0.83 -3.53 -15.05
C ILE A 205 -2.28 -3.24 -15.42
N ASP A 206 -2.62 -1.96 -15.54
CA ASP A 206 -3.80 -1.46 -16.24
C ASP A 206 -3.33 -0.84 -17.57
N PHE A 207 -3.59 -1.56 -18.66
CA PHE A 207 -3.19 -1.13 -20.00
C PHE A 207 -4.27 -0.34 -20.72
N SER A 208 -5.34 0.06 -20.05
CA SER A 208 -6.31 1.00 -20.64
C SER A 208 -5.65 2.32 -21.05
N CYS A 209 -4.49 2.66 -20.49
CA CYS A 209 -3.72 3.87 -20.77
C CYS A 209 -2.59 3.72 -21.82
N PHE A 210 -2.25 2.50 -22.28
CA PHE A 210 -1.14 2.31 -23.22
C PHE A 210 -1.60 2.38 -24.68
N ASN A 211 -0.84 3.09 -25.52
CA ASN A 211 -1.08 3.16 -26.94
C ASN A 211 -0.82 1.79 -27.59
N LYS A 212 -1.88 1.18 -28.14
CA LYS A 212 -1.82 -0.17 -28.74
C LYS A 212 -0.78 -0.30 -29.86
N LYS A 213 -0.40 0.80 -30.51
CA LYS A 213 0.57 0.80 -31.62
C LYS A 213 2.00 0.56 -31.15
N GLU A 214 2.48 1.27 -30.13
CA GLU A 214 3.86 1.17 -29.63
C GLU A 214 4.20 -0.23 -29.09
N LEU A 215 3.23 -0.94 -28.50
CA LEU A 215 3.47 -2.28 -27.96
C LEU A 215 3.42 -3.40 -29.00
N LEU A 216 2.65 -3.22 -30.09
CA LEU A 216 2.68 -4.15 -31.22
C LEU A 216 4.05 -4.11 -31.91
N ASP A 217 4.67 -2.95 -31.99
CA ASP A 217 6.02 -2.79 -32.55
C ASP A 217 7.08 -3.48 -31.66
N ILE A 218 6.95 -3.38 -30.32
CA ILE A 218 7.84 -4.10 -29.38
C ILE A 218 7.67 -5.63 -29.50
N ILE A 219 6.43 -6.13 -29.53
CA ILE A 219 6.15 -7.58 -29.65
C ILE A 219 6.66 -8.11 -31.00
N SER A 220 6.54 -7.32 -32.07
CA SER A 220 7.01 -7.70 -33.41
C SER A 220 8.53 -7.64 -33.57
N SER A 221 9.22 -6.88 -32.70
CA SER A 221 10.69 -6.77 -32.68
C SER A 221 11.40 -7.93 -31.96
N GLU A 222 10.71 -8.65 -31.06
CA GLU A 222 11.30 -9.82 -30.37
C GLU A 222 11.33 -11.08 -31.26
N ASP A 223 10.51 -11.15 -32.31
CA ASP A 223 10.45 -12.31 -33.23
C ASP A 223 11.52 -12.27 -34.35
N SER A 224 12.36 -11.22 -34.41
CA SER A 224 13.37 -11.06 -35.48
C SER A 224 14.83 -10.94 -35.01
N ALA A 225 15.12 -11.03 -33.71
CA ALA A 225 16.49 -10.95 -33.20
C ALA A 225 17.22 -12.31 -33.23
N THR A 226 17.59 -12.77 -34.43
CA THR A 226 18.83 -13.55 -34.59
C THR A 226 20.01 -12.59 -34.59
N GLU A 227 20.99 -12.89 -33.73
CA GLU A 227 22.33 -12.29 -33.59
C GLU A 227 22.76 -11.27 -34.66
N SER A 228 22.77 -9.99 -34.30
CA SER A 228 23.79 -9.05 -34.76
C SER A 228 23.85 -7.82 -33.83
N GLU A 229 25.00 -7.62 -33.20
CA GLU A 229 25.37 -6.36 -32.54
C GLU A 229 25.39 -5.22 -33.55
N GLN A 230 24.62 -4.15 -33.32
CA GLN A 230 24.95 -2.82 -33.81
C GLN A 230 24.29 -1.74 -32.93
N HIS A 231 25.14 -0.81 -32.51
CA HIS A 231 24.79 0.45 -31.85
C HIS A 231 23.82 1.26 -32.72
N ASP A 232 22.75 1.78 -32.12
CA ASP A 232 22.14 3.04 -32.55
C ASP A 232 21.62 3.81 -31.34
N GLU A 233 22.14 5.04 -31.22
CA GLU A 233 21.91 6.01 -30.16
C GLU A 233 20.67 6.88 -30.49
N ASP A 234 19.86 7.16 -29.46
CA ASP A 234 19.10 8.39 -29.25
C ASP A 234 18.17 8.95 -30.35
N SER A 235 16.88 8.58 -30.30
CA SER A 235 15.79 9.55 -30.61
C SER A 235 14.40 9.28 -29.98
N LEU A 236 14.21 8.21 -29.20
CA LEU A 236 12.89 7.84 -28.62
C LEU A 236 12.58 8.47 -27.25
N HIS A 237 13.38 9.42 -26.75
CA HIS A 237 13.40 9.72 -25.32
C HIS A 237 12.63 10.97 -24.84
N LEU A 238 11.97 11.76 -25.70
CA LEU A 238 11.30 13.00 -25.23
C LEU A 238 9.78 12.88 -25.09
N ASN A 239 9.07 12.33 -26.07
CA ASN A 239 7.60 12.22 -26.00
C ASN A 239 7.11 11.14 -25.01
N THR A 240 7.95 10.13 -24.77
CA THR A 240 7.65 9.01 -23.88
C THR A 240 7.69 9.42 -22.42
N LEU A 241 8.54 10.40 -22.04
CA LEU A 241 8.65 10.88 -20.67
C LEU A 241 7.44 11.71 -20.23
N ASP A 242 6.94 12.59 -21.09
CA ASP A 242 5.72 13.39 -20.80
C ASP A 242 4.50 12.48 -20.64
N SER A 243 4.38 11.46 -21.50
CA SER A 243 3.36 10.40 -21.37
C SER A 243 3.51 9.61 -20.06
N VAL A 244 4.72 9.31 -19.62
CA VAL A 244 4.97 8.59 -18.36
C VAL A 244 4.62 9.47 -17.15
N GLU A 245 4.96 10.76 -17.15
CA GLU A 245 4.58 11.66 -16.05
C GLU A 245 3.05 11.76 -15.95
N GLU A 246 2.33 11.97 -17.05
CA GLU A 246 0.87 12.02 -17.06
C GLU A 246 0.24 10.71 -16.57
N ASN A 247 0.77 9.56 -17.01
CA ASN A 247 0.30 8.24 -16.56
C ASN A 247 0.52 8.02 -15.06
N VAL A 248 1.67 8.45 -14.53
CA VAL A 248 1.97 8.36 -13.09
C VAL A 248 1.05 9.28 -12.30
N LEU A 249 0.83 10.51 -12.76
CA LEU A 249 -0.07 11.47 -12.12
C LEU A 249 -1.53 10.95 -12.10
N SER A 250 -1.98 10.33 -13.18
CA SER A 250 -3.30 9.69 -13.26
C SER A 250 -3.42 8.51 -12.29
N TYR A 251 -2.38 7.67 -12.20
CA TYR A 251 -2.38 6.50 -11.31
C TYR A 251 -2.45 6.86 -9.82
N ILE A 252 -1.78 7.94 -9.42
CA ILE A 252 -1.74 8.39 -8.01
C ILE A 252 -2.92 9.30 -7.62
N SER A 253 -3.69 9.80 -8.60
CA SER A 253 -4.92 10.57 -8.41
C SER A 253 -6.17 9.70 -8.60
#